data_AF-L8JFC0-F1
#
_entry.id   AF-L8JFC0-F1
#
_cell.length_a   1.000
_cell.length_b   1.000
_cell.length_c   1.000
_cell.angle_alpha   90.00
_cell.angle_beta   90.00
_cell.angle_gamma   90.00
#
_symmetry.space_group_name_H-M   'P 1'
#
loop_
_entity.id
_entity.type
_entity.pdbx_description
1 polymer ?
#
loop_
_entity_poly.entity_id
_entity_poly.type
_entity_poly.pdbx_seq_one_letter_code
_entity_poly.pdbx_strand_id
1 'polypeptide(L)'
;MDHVLAKVKGLRKKPYCKLVSDSSLFDAVQIDVNACVSYDPDHNLDEDAWFKVEGFSQRPFCLDILKCPFDSKDYDDLKKEQFGKIGCVFSVQNGDFYFQKVTPSLFIRRKTVAFGEAAKIEDNGNRLVINAKPDAIYFSQSDTLVFTNLATISSIFKGIDILYKEATAQEVEKFLEEDFIELSDNYGLEKVSKPNRKRIALAMDTLDAMEPVERDQMLTYIHSYCDQKLRFDKDNGKFEIKTDDELKYLLYGIEQRFYTTPLSQERRLANSVQSMD
;
A
#
# COMPACT_ATOMS: atom_id res chain seq x y z
N MET A 1 -23.19 -20.27 -0.28
CA MET A 1 -23.54 -19.89 1.09
C MET A 1 -22.36 -19.10 1.61
N ASP A 2 -22.62 -17.90 2.12
CA ASP A 2 -21.54 -16.99 2.49
C ASP A 2 -21.05 -17.31 3.89
N HIS A 3 -19.74 -17.16 4.09
CA HIS A 3 -19.10 -17.48 5.37
C HIS A 3 -18.18 -16.37 5.80
N VAL A 4 -18.21 -16.06 7.09
CA VAL A 4 -17.27 -15.13 7.72
C VAL A 4 -16.26 -15.94 8.52
N LEU A 5 -14.98 -15.67 8.28
CA LEU A 5 -13.87 -16.30 8.95
C LEU A 5 -12.95 -15.24 9.57
N ALA A 6 -12.16 -15.69 10.55
CA ALA A 6 -11.16 -14.88 11.22
C ALA A 6 -9.81 -15.60 11.23
N LYS A 7 -8.74 -14.85 10.96
CA LYS A 7 -7.36 -15.29 11.19
C LYS A 7 -6.93 -14.91 12.60
N VAL A 8 -6.63 -15.90 13.42
CA VAL A 8 -6.22 -15.73 14.83
C VAL A 8 -4.70 -15.64 14.93
N LYS A 9 -4.20 -14.58 15.57
CA LYS A 9 -2.77 -14.38 15.83
C LYS A 9 -2.24 -15.44 16.81
N GLY A 10 -1.02 -15.89 16.56
CA GLY A 10 -0.29 -16.83 17.45
C GLY A 10 -0.62 -18.31 17.25
N LEU A 11 -1.60 -18.66 16.40
CA LEU A 11 -1.84 -20.05 16.01
C LEU A 11 -0.90 -20.43 14.85
N ARG A 12 -0.07 -21.46 15.05
CA ARG A 12 0.80 -22.02 14.01
C ARG A 12 0.09 -23.03 13.11
N LYS A 13 -0.88 -23.78 13.66
CA LYS A 13 -1.72 -24.75 12.94
C LYS A 13 -3.15 -24.23 12.90
N LYS A 14 -3.83 -24.39 11.76
CA LYS A 14 -5.21 -23.94 11.52
C LYS A 14 -5.49 -22.52 12.05
N PRO A 15 -4.82 -21.49 11.51
CA PRO A 15 -4.97 -20.12 12.01
C PRO A 15 -6.33 -19.49 11.66
N TYR A 16 -7.10 -20.12 10.76
CA TYR A 16 -8.40 -19.64 10.30
C TYR A 16 -9.51 -20.36 11.05
N CYS A 17 -10.45 -19.60 11.60
CA CYS A 17 -11.62 -20.11 12.32
C CYS A 17 -12.89 -19.49 11.75
N LYS A 18 -13.99 -20.24 11.77
CA LYS A 18 -15.31 -19.77 11.36
C LYS A 18 -15.90 -18.84 12.43
N LEU A 19 -16.47 -17.72 11.98
CA LEU A 19 -17.09 -16.72 12.85
C LEU A 19 -18.62 -16.74 12.70
N VAL A 20 -19.11 -16.65 11.47
CA VAL A 20 -20.54 -16.61 11.14
C VAL A 20 -20.75 -17.39 9.83
N SER A 21 -21.86 -18.13 9.74
CA SER A 21 -22.34 -18.75 8.49
C SER A 21 -23.58 -18.00 8.00
N ASP A 22 -23.88 -18.10 6.71
CA ASP A 22 -25.06 -17.49 6.11
C ASP A 22 -25.07 -15.96 6.17
N SER A 23 -23.89 -15.34 6.12
CA SER A 23 -23.76 -13.88 6.15
C SER A 23 -22.50 -13.41 5.43
N SER A 24 -22.63 -12.31 4.71
CA SER A 24 -21.52 -11.54 4.15
C SER A 24 -21.10 -10.42 5.11
N LEU A 25 -19.87 -9.93 4.97
CA LEU A 25 -19.39 -8.77 5.74
C LEU A 25 -19.49 -7.46 4.97
N PHE A 26 -19.39 -7.53 3.66
CA PHE A 26 -19.28 -6.37 2.79
C PHE A 26 -20.36 -6.41 1.72
N ASP A 27 -20.83 -5.24 1.32
CA ASP A 27 -21.62 -5.11 0.12
C ASP A 27 -20.79 -5.54 -1.11
N ALA A 28 -21.47 -6.04 -2.14
CA ALA A 28 -20.81 -6.40 -3.39
C ALA A 28 -20.12 -5.17 -3.99
N VAL A 29 -18.79 -5.12 -3.91
CA VAL A 29 -18.00 -4.05 -4.50
C VAL A 29 -17.93 -4.29 -6.00
N GLN A 30 -18.57 -3.41 -6.78
CA GLN A 30 -18.49 -3.44 -8.24
C GLN A 30 -17.11 -2.91 -8.65
N ILE A 31 -16.15 -3.81 -8.79
CA ILE A 31 -14.81 -3.48 -9.27
C ILE A 31 -14.69 -4.00 -10.69
N ASP A 32 -14.47 -3.10 -11.65
CA ASP A 32 -13.97 -3.50 -12.96
C ASP A 32 -12.46 -3.77 -12.84
N VAL A 33 -12.09 -5.06 -12.84
CA VAL A 33 -10.69 -5.49 -12.75
C VAL A 33 -9.85 -4.95 -13.92
N ASN A 34 -10.47 -4.61 -15.06
CA ASN A 34 -9.78 -3.97 -16.18
C ASN A 34 -9.49 -2.49 -15.92
N ALA A 35 -10.28 -1.83 -15.08
CA ALA A 35 -10.04 -0.46 -14.63
C ALA A 35 -9.05 -0.38 -13.45
N CYS A 36 -8.72 -1.51 -12.83
CA CYS A 36 -7.68 -1.56 -11.79
C CYS A 36 -6.29 -1.34 -12.39
N VAL A 37 -5.48 -0.55 -11.68
CA VAL A 37 -4.11 -0.24 -12.10
C VAL A 37 -3.18 -1.31 -11.53
N SER A 38 -2.18 -1.74 -12.30
CA SER A 38 -1.09 -2.57 -11.74
C SER A 38 -0.47 -1.86 -10.54
N TYR A 39 -0.10 -2.64 -9.52
CA TYR A 39 0.54 -2.03 -8.35
C TYR A 39 1.82 -1.28 -8.73
N ASP A 40 1.84 0.01 -8.42
CA ASP A 40 3.00 0.89 -8.56
C ASP A 40 3.29 1.53 -7.19
N PRO A 41 4.51 1.35 -6.64
CA PRO A 41 4.90 1.87 -5.33
C PRO A 41 4.85 3.39 -5.19
N ASP A 42 4.85 4.15 -6.29
CA ASP A 42 4.82 5.61 -6.31
C ASP A 42 3.47 6.22 -6.58
N HIS A 43 2.51 5.37 -6.91
CA HIS A 43 1.15 5.73 -7.16
C HIS A 43 0.39 5.77 -5.82
N ASN A 44 -0.13 6.93 -5.45
CA ASN A 44 -1.24 7.01 -4.51
C ASN A 44 -2.55 6.90 -5.29
N LEU A 45 -3.33 5.85 -5.02
CA LEU A 45 -4.65 5.69 -5.64
C LEU A 45 -5.55 6.88 -5.29
N ASP A 46 -6.37 7.30 -6.25
CA ASP A 46 -7.56 8.11 -5.96
C ASP A 46 -8.46 7.37 -4.96
N GLU A 47 -9.34 8.09 -4.25
CA GLU A 47 -10.18 7.51 -3.16
C GLU A 47 -11.03 6.29 -3.61
N ASP A 48 -11.23 6.12 -4.92
CA ASP A 48 -12.01 5.03 -5.53
C ASP A 48 -11.20 4.09 -6.45
N ALA A 49 -9.89 4.28 -6.58
CA ALA A 49 -9.06 3.42 -7.42
C ALA A 49 -8.53 2.20 -6.64
N TRP A 50 -8.24 1.11 -7.37
CA TRP A 50 -7.73 -0.14 -6.81
C TRP A 50 -6.48 -0.59 -7.55
N PHE A 51 -5.49 -1.05 -6.80
CA PHE A 51 -4.37 -1.79 -7.36
C PHE A 51 -4.77 -3.22 -7.66
N LYS A 52 -4.14 -3.85 -8.64
CA LYS A 52 -4.26 -5.29 -8.90
C LYS A 52 -2.92 -6.01 -8.94
N VAL A 53 -2.96 -7.28 -8.55
CA VAL A 53 -1.90 -8.27 -8.72
C VAL A 53 -2.53 -9.53 -9.32
N GLU A 54 -2.23 -9.78 -10.59
CA GLU A 54 -2.69 -10.95 -11.33
C GLU A 54 -1.82 -12.18 -11.05
N GLY A 55 -2.39 -13.38 -11.28
CA GLY A 55 -1.73 -14.65 -10.99
C GLY A 55 -1.43 -14.81 -9.51
N PHE A 56 -2.28 -14.25 -8.64
CA PHE A 56 -1.99 -14.11 -7.22
C PHE A 56 -1.82 -15.47 -6.53
N SER A 57 -2.57 -16.50 -6.93
CA SER A 57 -2.48 -17.87 -6.39
C SER A 57 -1.07 -18.46 -6.45
N GLN A 58 -0.29 -18.08 -7.46
CA GLN A 58 1.07 -18.57 -7.72
C GLN A 58 2.15 -17.78 -6.97
N ARG A 59 1.78 -16.66 -6.33
CA ARG A 59 2.74 -15.82 -5.61
C ARG A 59 3.12 -16.45 -4.27
N PRO A 60 4.38 -16.29 -3.82
CA PRO A 60 4.86 -16.90 -2.57
C PRO A 60 4.17 -16.36 -1.32
N PHE A 61 3.58 -15.17 -1.40
CA PHE A 61 2.83 -14.50 -0.32
C PHE A 61 1.32 -14.76 -0.37
N CYS A 62 0.83 -15.61 -1.30
CA CYS A 62 -0.55 -16.04 -1.33
C CYS A 62 -0.89 -16.91 -0.11
N LEU A 63 -2.05 -16.66 0.49
CA LEU A 63 -2.53 -17.45 1.61
C LEU A 63 -2.96 -18.84 1.12
N ASP A 64 -2.58 -19.90 1.84
CA ASP A 64 -2.92 -21.27 1.44
C ASP A 64 -4.43 -21.52 1.31
N ILE A 65 -5.24 -20.79 2.07
CA ILE A 65 -6.72 -20.84 1.97
C ILE A 65 -7.26 -20.42 0.60
N LEU A 66 -6.49 -19.65 -0.17
CA LEU A 66 -6.89 -19.17 -1.51
C LEU A 66 -6.47 -20.14 -2.63
N LYS A 67 -5.61 -21.13 -2.33
CA LYS A 67 -5.06 -22.06 -3.34
C LYS A 67 -5.97 -23.25 -3.61
N CYS A 68 -6.91 -23.53 -2.72
CA CYS A 68 -7.83 -24.66 -2.80
C CYS A 68 -9.28 -24.17 -2.75
N PRO A 69 -10.23 -24.91 -3.34
CA PRO A 69 -11.65 -24.63 -3.16
C PRO A 69 -12.02 -24.54 -1.68
N PHE A 70 -12.78 -23.52 -1.32
CA PHE A 70 -13.21 -23.32 0.06
C PHE A 70 -14.29 -24.34 0.46
N ASP A 71 -14.02 -25.13 1.51
CA ASP A 71 -15.04 -25.91 2.21
C ASP A 71 -15.14 -25.45 3.67
N SER A 72 -16.32 -24.99 4.06
CA SER A 72 -16.58 -24.52 5.43
C SER A 72 -16.40 -25.61 6.50
N LYS A 73 -16.42 -26.90 6.14
CA LYS A 73 -16.26 -28.03 7.06
C LYS A 73 -14.82 -28.21 7.54
N ASP A 74 -13.85 -27.62 6.86
CA ASP A 74 -12.43 -27.75 7.20
C ASP A 74 -12.00 -26.85 8.37
N TYR A 75 -12.87 -25.92 8.76
CA TYR A 75 -12.58 -24.85 9.71
C TYR A 75 -13.37 -25.00 11.02
N ASP A 76 -12.64 -24.95 12.12
CA ASP A 76 -13.20 -24.97 13.47
C ASP A 76 -13.86 -23.61 13.80
N ASP A 77 -14.85 -23.62 14.68
CA ASP A 77 -15.50 -22.39 15.15
C ASP A 77 -14.58 -21.57 16.07
N LEU A 78 -14.65 -20.24 15.95
CA LEU A 78 -13.88 -19.32 16.76
C LEU A 78 -14.39 -19.30 18.20
N LYS A 79 -13.47 -19.54 19.16
CA LYS A 79 -13.79 -19.53 20.59
C LYS A 79 -13.69 -18.13 21.18
N LYS A 80 -14.47 -17.87 22.24
CA LYS A 80 -14.55 -16.56 22.92
C LYS A 80 -13.19 -16.02 23.36
N GLU A 81 -12.30 -16.90 23.83
CA GLU A 81 -10.96 -16.54 24.31
C GLU A 81 -10.03 -16.07 23.18
N GLN A 82 -10.39 -16.37 21.93
CA GLN A 82 -9.62 -16.02 20.74
C GLN A 82 -10.03 -14.68 20.13
N PHE A 83 -11.16 -14.08 20.55
CA PHE A 83 -11.67 -12.83 19.98
C PHE A 83 -10.65 -11.68 20.05
N GLY A 84 -9.96 -11.53 21.18
CA GLY A 84 -8.92 -10.50 21.34
C GLY A 84 -7.66 -10.73 20.50
N LYS A 85 -7.53 -11.90 19.85
CA LYS A 85 -6.38 -12.29 19.02
C LYS A 85 -6.67 -12.25 17.53
N ILE A 86 -7.86 -11.83 17.11
CA ILE A 86 -8.19 -11.68 15.69
C ILE A 86 -7.23 -10.68 15.05
N GLY A 87 -6.58 -11.08 13.96
CA GLY A 87 -5.67 -10.24 13.18
C GLY A 87 -6.23 -9.79 11.84
N CYS A 88 -7.15 -10.56 11.29
CA CYS A 88 -7.84 -10.29 10.03
C CYS A 88 -9.19 -11.00 10.09
N VAL A 89 -10.22 -10.38 9.54
CA VAL A 89 -11.50 -11.02 9.22
C VAL A 89 -11.66 -11.03 7.71
N PHE A 90 -12.33 -12.04 7.20
CA PHE A 90 -12.66 -12.09 5.79
C PHE A 90 -13.98 -12.81 5.56
N SER A 91 -14.67 -12.40 4.50
CA SER A 91 -15.89 -13.04 4.03
C SER A 91 -15.60 -13.78 2.73
N VAL A 92 -16.08 -15.02 2.65
CA VAL A 92 -16.21 -15.76 1.40
C VAL A 92 -17.62 -15.53 0.93
N GLN A 93 -17.78 -14.71 -0.11
CA GLN A 93 -19.08 -14.30 -0.63
C GLN A 93 -19.06 -14.36 -2.15
N ASN A 94 -20.06 -15.01 -2.74
CA ASN A 94 -20.16 -15.24 -4.19
C ASN A 94 -18.92 -15.91 -4.85
N GLY A 95 -18.14 -16.67 -4.09
CA GLY A 95 -16.94 -17.37 -4.57
C GLY A 95 -15.64 -16.56 -4.47
N ASP A 96 -15.71 -15.30 -4.03
CA ASP A 96 -14.56 -14.42 -3.85
C ASP A 96 -14.30 -14.15 -2.37
N PHE A 97 -13.11 -13.62 -2.06
CA PHE A 97 -12.65 -13.42 -0.68
C PHE A 97 -12.41 -11.94 -0.40
N TYR A 98 -13.10 -11.42 0.61
CA TYR A 98 -13.09 -10.00 0.99
C TYR A 98 -12.41 -9.87 2.35
N PHE A 99 -11.29 -9.17 2.43
CA PHE A 99 -10.43 -9.11 3.61
C PHE A 99 -10.47 -7.76 4.29
N GLN A 100 -10.42 -7.77 5.62
CA GLN A 100 -10.17 -6.59 6.44
C GLN A 100 -9.17 -6.90 7.55
N LYS A 101 -8.15 -6.06 7.66
CA LYS A 101 -7.18 -6.05 8.75
C LYS A 101 -7.87 -5.65 10.04
N VAL A 102 -7.58 -6.39 11.11
CA VAL A 102 -8.07 -6.06 12.45
C VAL A 102 -6.95 -5.45 13.30
N THR A 103 -7.10 -4.15 13.58
CA THR A 103 -6.27 -3.40 14.53
C THR A 103 -6.97 -3.30 15.90
N PRO A 104 -6.24 -3.03 16.99
CA PRO A 104 -6.85 -2.85 18.31
C PRO A 104 -7.92 -1.75 18.36
N SER A 105 -7.80 -0.71 17.52
CA SER A 105 -8.75 0.40 17.44
C SER A 105 -10.13 0.00 16.93
N LEU A 106 -10.25 -1.11 16.19
CA LEU A 106 -11.53 -1.63 15.69
C LEU A 106 -12.30 -2.41 16.75
N PHE A 107 -11.69 -2.71 17.89
CA PHE A 107 -12.41 -3.30 19.02
C PHE A 107 -13.02 -2.21 19.90
N ILE A 108 -14.34 -2.23 20.01
CA ILE A 108 -15.04 -1.43 21.01
C ILE A 108 -15.04 -2.26 22.29
N ARG A 109 -14.47 -1.72 23.38
CA ARG A 109 -14.45 -2.36 24.72
C ARG A 109 -15.10 -1.50 25.81
N ARG A 110 -15.60 -0.34 25.43
CA ARG A 110 -16.25 0.64 26.31
C ARG A 110 -17.73 0.31 26.49
N LYS A 111 -18.36 0.89 27.52
CA LYS A 111 -19.81 0.91 27.67
C LYS A 111 -20.46 1.45 26.40
N THR A 112 -21.43 0.73 25.84
CA THR A 112 -22.18 1.13 24.64
C THR A 112 -23.68 1.05 24.89
N VAL A 113 -24.44 1.83 24.12
CA VAL A 113 -25.90 1.68 24.04
C VAL A 113 -26.22 0.99 22.72
N ALA A 114 -26.86 -0.17 22.81
CA ALA A 114 -27.36 -0.94 21.68
C ALA A 114 -28.81 -0.53 21.40
N PHE A 115 -29.14 -0.24 20.14
CA PHE A 115 -30.50 0.05 19.71
C PHE A 115 -31.03 -1.11 18.87
N GLY A 116 -31.97 -1.88 19.42
CA GLY A 116 -32.75 -2.90 18.71
C GLY A 116 -34.25 -2.63 18.92
N GLU A 117 -35.04 -3.64 19.29
CA GLU A 117 -36.43 -3.42 19.74
C GLU A 117 -36.53 -2.50 20.97
N ALA A 118 -35.52 -2.52 21.83
CA ALA A 118 -35.37 -1.62 22.97
C ALA A 118 -33.90 -1.19 23.13
N ALA A 119 -33.67 0.00 23.70
CA ALA A 119 -32.33 0.47 24.02
C ALA A 119 -31.76 -0.31 25.21
N LYS A 120 -30.57 -0.89 25.06
CA LYS A 120 -29.88 -1.65 26.11
C LYS A 120 -28.47 -1.13 26.32
N ILE A 121 -28.04 -1.04 27.58
CA ILE A 121 -26.65 -0.73 27.91
C ILE A 121 -25.85 -2.03 27.90
N GLU A 122 -24.79 -2.08 27.11
CA GLU A 122 -23.80 -3.17 27.11
C GLU A 122 -22.51 -2.70 27.76
N ASP A 123 -22.20 -3.28 28.92
CA ASP A 123 -20.91 -3.14 29.58
C ASP A 123 -19.92 -4.18 29.04
N ASN A 124 -18.74 -3.74 28.58
CA ASN A 124 -17.69 -4.59 28.01
C ASN A 124 -18.11 -5.46 26.80
N GLY A 125 -18.96 -4.93 25.92
CA GLY A 125 -19.30 -5.63 24.67
C GLY A 125 -18.05 -5.79 23.80
N ASN A 126 -17.52 -7.01 23.64
CA ASN A 126 -16.41 -7.32 22.73
C ASN A 126 -16.87 -7.21 21.27
N ARG A 127 -17.12 -5.98 20.81
CA ARG A 127 -17.60 -5.70 19.46
C ARG A 127 -16.43 -5.40 18.55
N LEU A 128 -16.46 -5.96 17.35
CA LEU A 128 -15.52 -5.66 16.28
C LEU A 128 -16.24 -4.81 15.23
N VAL A 129 -15.64 -3.68 14.86
CA VAL A 129 -16.14 -2.82 13.78
C VAL A 129 -15.70 -3.40 12.43
N ILE A 130 -16.66 -3.58 11.54
CA ILE A 130 -16.45 -3.93 10.13
C ILE A 130 -16.54 -2.64 9.31
N ASN A 131 -15.59 -2.44 8.41
CA ASN A 131 -15.54 -1.27 7.54
C ASN A 131 -16.53 -1.42 6.39
N ALA A 132 -16.97 -0.29 5.81
CA ALA A 132 -17.86 -0.31 4.66
C ALA A 132 -17.20 -0.92 3.41
N LYS A 133 -15.91 -0.61 3.17
CA LYS A 133 -15.10 -1.18 2.10
C LYS A 133 -14.07 -2.17 2.69
N PRO A 134 -13.80 -3.31 2.03
CA PRO A 134 -12.73 -4.22 2.41
C PRO A 134 -11.35 -3.59 2.13
N ASP A 135 -10.31 -4.07 2.82
CA ASP A 135 -8.92 -3.65 2.55
C ASP A 135 -8.33 -4.34 1.31
N ALA A 136 -8.80 -5.55 0.99
CA ALA A 136 -8.45 -6.30 -0.21
C ALA A 136 -9.57 -7.24 -0.64
N ILE A 137 -9.64 -7.53 -1.94
CA ILE A 137 -10.54 -8.54 -2.49
C ILE A 137 -9.70 -9.47 -3.38
N TYR A 138 -9.85 -10.78 -3.19
CA TYR A 138 -9.30 -11.78 -4.09
C TYR A 138 -10.43 -12.36 -4.95
N PHE A 139 -10.35 -12.10 -6.24
CA PHE A 139 -11.24 -12.64 -7.26
C PHE A 139 -10.74 -14.01 -7.69
N SER A 140 -11.47 -15.06 -7.32
CA SER A 140 -11.03 -16.45 -7.54
C SER A 140 -11.04 -16.81 -9.02
N GLN A 141 -12.01 -16.29 -9.79
CA GLN A 141 -12.15 -16.61 -11.23
C GLN A 141 -11.03 -16.04 -12.09
N SER A 142 -10.59 -14.81 -11.81
CA SER A 142 -9.52 -14.13 -12.55
C SER A 142 -8.14 -14.29 -11.90
N ASP A 143 -8.04 -15.04 -10.81
CA ASP A 143 -6.84 -15.19 -9.99
C ASP A 143 -6.14 -13.83 -9.68
N THR A 144 -6.95 -12.85 -9.25
CA THR A 144 -6.49 -11.46 -9.08
C THR A 144 -6.76 -10.96 -7.67
N LEU A 145 -5.72 -10.47 -7.00
CA LEU A 145 -5.88 -9.69 -5.76
C LEU A 145 -5.98 -8.22 -6.09
N VAL A 146 -7.03 -7.55 -5.60
CA VAL A 146 -7.15 -6.09 -5.64
C VAL A 146 -7.10 -5.49 -4.24
N PHE A 147 -6.50 -4.31 -4.10
CA PHE A 147 -6.40 -3.60 -2.82
C PHE A 147 -6.17 -2.10 -3.01
N THR A 148 -6.42 -1.32 -1.95
CA THR A 148 -6.19 0.15 -1.97
C THR A 148 -4.90 0.58 -1.27
N ASN A 149 -4.37 -0.25 -0.36
CA ASN A 149 -3.17 0.11 0.40
C ASN A 149 -2.31 -1.12 0.71
N LEU A 150 -1.15 -1.22 0.05
CA LEU A 150 -0.22 -2.34 0.24
C LEU A 150 0.30 -2.42 1.69
N ALA A 151 0.54 -1.28 2.34
CA ALA A 151 0.99 -1.25 3.74
C ALA A 151 -0.07 -1.82 4.70
N THR A 152 -1.35 -1.57 4.45
CA THR A 152 -2.44 -2.18 5.21
C THR A 152 -2.44 -3.70 5.04
N ILE A 153 -2.44 -4.17 3.79
CA ILE A 153 -2.62 -5.59 3.47
C ILE A 153 -1.35 -6.44 3.69
N SER A 154 -0.18 -5.82 3.84
CA SER A 154 1.09 -6.50 4.22
C SER A 154 1.00 -7.28 5.53
N SER A 155 0.09 -6.88 6.40
CA SER A 155 -0.18 -7.60 7.66
C SER A 155 -1.02 -8.86 7.46
N ILE A 156 -1.81 -8.91 6.39
CA ILE A 156 -2.69 -10.02 6.00
C ILE A 156 -1.88 -11.03 5.17
N PHE A 157 -1.27 -10.55 4.08
CA PHE A 157 -0.46 -11.31 3.12
C PHE A 157 1.03 -11.10 3.43
N LYS A 158 1.60 -12.01 4.22
CA LYS A 158 3.01 -11.88 4.64
C LYS A 158 3.95 -12.08 3.45
N GLY A 159 4.84 -11.12 3.23
CA GLY A 159 5.80 -11.13 2.12
C GLY A 159 5.32 -10.39 0.87
N ILE A 160 4.07 -9.90 0.83
CA ILE A 160 3.57 -9.10 -0.30
C ILE A 160 4.29 -7.76 -0.42
N ASP A 161 4.96 -7.33 0.64
CA ASP A 161 5.80 -6.14 0.66
C ASP A 161 6.99 -6.22 -0.30
N ILE A 162 7.33 -7.40 -0.84
CA ILE A 162 8.29 -7.53 -1.96
C ILE A 162 7.84 -6.81 -3.23
N LEU A 163 6.53 -6.54 -3.38
CA LEU A 163 6.02 -5.70 -4.48
C LEU A 163 6.50 -4.25 -4.34
N TYR A 164 6.96 -3.83 -3.16
CA TYR A 164 7.82 -2.67 -3.02
C TYR A 164 9.27 -3.06 -3.37
N LYS A 165 9.64 -3.01 -4.64
CA LYS A 165 11.07 -3.02 -5.04
C LYS A 165 11.73 -1.83 -4.31
N GLU A 166 12.61 -2.11 -3.35
CA GLU A 166 13.42 -1.11 -2.65
C GLU A 166 14.84 -1.20 -3.21
N ALA A 167 15.48 -0.07 -3.47
CA ALA A 167 16.88 -0.06 -3.88
C ALA A 167 17.75 -0.71 -2.79
N THR A 168 18.55 -1.68 -3.20
CA THR A 168 19.59 -2.31 -2.40
C THR A 168 20.61 -1.26 -1.94
N ALA A 169 21.42 -1.59 -0.93
CA ALA A 169 22.45 -0.67 -0.47
C ALA A 169 23.40 -0.23 -1.60
N GLN A 170 23.74 -1.14 -2.51
CA GLN A 170 24.59 -0.86 -3.68
C GLN A 170 23.89 0.05 -4.70
N GLU A 171 22.60 -0.15 -4.95
CA GLU A 171 21.82 0.72 -5.85
C GLU A 171 21.67 2.12 -5.26
N VAL A 172 21.44 2.24 -3.95
CA VAL A 172 21.38 3.53 -3.25
C VAL A 172 22.73 4.25 -3.32
N GLU A 173 23.83 3.53 -3.08
CA GLU A 173 25.17 4.11 -3.18
C GLU A 173 25.45 4.59 -4.61
N LYS A 174 25.17 3.77 -5.63
CA LYS A 174 25.29 4.15 -7.04
C LYS A 174 24.47 5.41 -7.36
N PHE A 175 23.22 5.49 -6.89
CA PHE A 175 22.38 6.67 -7.11
C PHE A 175 22.98 7.92 -6.45
N LEU A 176 23.48 7.81 -5.21
CA LEU A 176 24.08 8.96 -4.50
C LEU A 176 25.42 9.41 -5.11
N GLU A 177 26.05 8.58 -5.94
CA GLU A 177 27.27 8.88 -6.70
C GLU A 177 27.02 9.50 -8.08
N GLU A 178 25.75 9.69 -8.47
CA GLU A 178 25.41 10.38 -9.73
C GLU A 178 26.07 11.76 -9.80
N ASP A 179 26.51 12.15 -11.00
CA ASP A 179 27.33 13.33 -11.24
C ASP A 179 26.67 14.66 -10.83
N PHE A 180 25.34 14.70 -10.89
CA PHE A 180 24.50 15.82 -10.48
C PHE A 180 24.19 15.87 -8.98
N ILE A 181 24.75 14.98 -8.15
CA ILE A 181 24.54 14.95 -6.69
C ILE A 181 25.84 15.30 -5.96
N GLU A 182 25.73 16.16 -4.95
CA GLU A 182 26.80 16.43 -4.00
C GLU A 182 26.29 16.22 -2.57
N LEU A 183 26.86 15.24 -1.86
CA LEU A 183 26.48 14.96 -0.47
C LEU A 183 27.19 15.92 0.48
N SER A 184 26.48 16.38 1.51
CA SER A 184 27.01 17.27 2.56
C SER A 184 26.47 16.92 3.94
N ASP A 185 27.00 17.55 5.00
CA ASP A 185 26.58 17.35 6.41
C ASP A 185 26.56 15.89 6.88
N ASN A 186 27.53 15.10 6.40
CA ASN A 186 27.63 13.66 6.64
C ASN A 186 26.36 12.89 6.23
N TYR A 187 25.57 13.40 5.28
CA TYR A 187 24.48 12.65 4.68
C TYR A 187 25.02 11.54 3.78
N GLY A 188 24.32 10.41 3.70
CA GLY A 188 24.79 9.24 2.97
C GLY A 188 23.91 8.02 3.19
N LEU A 189 24.37 6.88 2.68
CA LEU A 189 23.63 5.61 2.60
C LEU A 189 22.84 5.26 3.87
N GLU A 190 23.46 5.31 5.05
CA GLU A 190 22.86 4.92 6.33
C GLU A 190 21.72 5.85 6.78
N LYS A 191 21.67 7.08 6.24
CA LYS A 191 20.65 8.08 6.56
C LYS A 191 19.49 8.10 5.57
N VAL A 192 19.56 7.33 4.48
CA VAL A 192 18.49 7.23 3.49
C VAL A 192 17.35 6.38 4.05
N SER A 193 16.17 6.97 4.18
CA SER A 193 15.00 6.29 4.70
C SER A 193 14.44 5.24 3.71
N LYS A 194 13.77 4.20 4.22
CA LYS A 194 13.11 3.19 3.37
C LYS A 194 12.18 3.80 2.31
N PRO A 195 11.35 4.83 2.62
CA PRO A 195 10.56 5.51 1.61
C PRO A 195 11.36 6.11 0.45
N ASN A 196 12.57 6.62 0.70
CA ASN A 196 13.43 7.17 -0.34
C ASN A 196 14.20 6.10 -1.09
N ARG A 197 14.61 5.01 -0.42
CA ARG A 197 15.19 3.84 -1.11
C ARG A 197 14.24 3.22 -2.14
N LYS A 198 12.93 3.28 -1.88
CA LYS A 198 11.90 2.86 -2.84
C LYS A 198 11.85 3.78 -4.08
N ARG A 199 11.82 5.09 -3.86
CA ARG A 199 11.87 6.08 -4.93
C ARG A 199 13.15 6.01 -5.74
N ILE A 200 14.29 5.75 -5.08
CA ILE A 200 15.58 5.56 -5.77
C ILE A 200 15.48 4.43 -6.80
N ALA A 201 14.84 3.30 -6.46
CA ALA A 201 14.72 2.19 -7.42
C ALA A 201 13.99 2.62 -8.70
N LEU A 202 13.02 3.53 -8.60
CA LEU A 202 12.19 4.01 -9.72
C LEU A 202 12.88 5.16 -10.46
N ALA A 203 13.50 6.06 -9.71
CA ALA A 203 14.33 7.12 -10.25
C ALA A 203 15.49 6.57 -11.08
N MET A 204 16.12 5.47 -10.65
CA MET A 204 17.16 4.79 -11.44
C MET A 204 16.61 4.21 -12.75
N ASP A 205 15.48 3.50 -12.70
CA ASP A 205 14.82 2.99 -13.91
C ASP A 205 14.44 4.15 -14.88
N THR A 206 14.07 5.32 -14.34
CA THR A 206 13.79 6.56 -15.10
C THR A 206 15.05 7.17 -15.70
N LEU A 207 16.13 7.29 -14.93
CA LEU A 207 17.40 7.86 -15.36
C LEU A 207 18.10 6.99 -16.42
N ASP A 208 17.99 5.67 -16.32
CA ASP A 208 18.55 4.72 -17.28
C ASP A 208 17.83 4.79 -18.65
N ALA A 209 16.59 5.28 -18.67
CA ALA A 209 15.80 5.47 -19.89
C ALA A 209 15.97 6.87 -20.54
N MET A 210 16.61 7.82 -19.85
CA MET A 210 16.78 9.20 -20.33
C MET A 210 18.03 9.36 -21.21
N GLU A 211 17.88 10.11 -22.30
CA GLU A 211 18.99 10.58 -23.10
C GLU A 211 19.75 11.72 -22.39
N PRO A 212 21.05 11.95 -22.70
CA PRO A 212 21.83 12.99 -22.02
C PRO A 212 21.21 14.39 -22.04
N VAL A 213 20.55 14.76 -23.16
CA VAL A 213 19.87 16.06 -23.29
C VAL A 213 18.65 16.15 -22.36
N GLU A 214 17.93 15.05 -22.15
CA GLU A 214 16.78 14.99 -21.25
C GLU A 214 17.21 15.12 -19.79
N ARG A 215 18.39 14.60 -19.45
CA ARG A 215 19.00 14.76 -18.12
C ARG A 215 19.25 16.22 -17.78
N ASP A 216 19.82 17.02 -18.69
CA ASP A 216 20.03 18.46 -18.47
C ASP A 216 18.71 19.23 -18.29
N GLN A 217 17.70 18.87 -19.07
CA GLN A 217 16.36 19.45 -18.96
C GLN A 217 15.71 19.09 -17.62
N MET A 218 15.85 17.84 -17.18
CA MET A 218 15.40 17.39 -15.87
C MET A 218 16.05 18.23 -14.76
N LEU A 219 17.38 18.40 -14.74
CA LEU A 219 18.04 19.22 -13.71
C LEU A 219 17.53 20.66 -13.69
N THR A 220 17.36 21.26 -14.87
CA THR A 220 16.79 22.61 -15.02
C THR A 220 15.36 22.68 -14.47
N TYR A 221 14.53 21.69 -14.79
CA TYR A 221 13.17 21.55 -14.29
C TYR A 221 13.14 21.44 -12.76
N ILE A 222 13.93 20.55 -12.17
CA ILE A 222 14.00 20.35 -10.71
C ILE A 222 14.40 21.65 -10.02
N HIS A 223 15.44 22.32 -10.52
CA HIS A 223 15.89 23.60 -9.96
C HIS A 223 14.79 24.66 -10.02
N SER A 224 14.02 24.74 -11.11
CA SER A 224 12.95 25.73 -11.25
C SER A 224 11.82 25.61 -10.23
N TYR A 225 11.55 24.39 -9.74
CA TYR A 225 10.50 24.12 -8.76
C TYR A 225 11.01 24.04 -7.32
N CYS A 226 12.28 23.68 -7.13
CA CYS A 226 12.86 23.42 -5.82
C CYS A 226 13.91 24.44 -5.38
N ASP A 227 14.03 25.60 -6.02
CA ASP A 227 15.03 26.65 -5.70
C ASP A 227 15.09 27.07 -4.22
N GLN A 228 13.97 26.98 -3.49
CA GLN A 228 13.91 27.26 -2.06
C GLN A 228 14.23 26.06 -1.15
N LYS A 229 14.29 24.84 -1.70
CA LYS A 229 14.41 23.56 -0.97
C LYS A 229 15.69 22.82 -1.28
N LEU A 230 16.17 22.90 -2.51
CA LEU A 230 17.37 22.26 -3.00
C LEU A 230 18.34 23.34 -3.47
N ARG A 231 19.52 23.36 -2.86
CA ARG A 231 20.60 24.21 -3.36
C ARG A 231 21.16 23.56 -4.61
N PHE A 232 21.18 24.33 -5.70
CA PHE A 232 21.75 23.92 -6.98
C PHE A 232 22.99 24.76 -7.28
N ASP A 233 24.12 24.10 -7.46
CA ASP A 233 25.34 24.68 -8.01
C ASP A 233 25.22 24.73 -9.54
N LYS A 234 25.00 25.94 -10.07
CA LYS A 234 24.84 26.17 -11.51
C LYS A 234 26.13 26.00 -12.30
N ASP A 235 27.28 26.20 -11.66
CA ASP A 235 28.58 26.13 -12.34
C ASP A 235 28.98 24.67 -12.56
N ASN A 236 28.63 23.79 -11.62
CA ASN A 236 28.94 22.36 -11.68
C ASN A 236 27.74 21.46 -12.05
N GLY A 237 26.53 22.01 -12.10
CA GLY A 237 25.31 21.26 -12.43
C GLY A 237 24.85 20.30 -11.33
N LYS A 238 25.08 20.63 -10.05
CA LYS A 238 24.89 19.70 -8.92
C LYS A 238 23.87 20.16 -7.88
N PHE A 239 23.13 19.22 -7.33
CA PHE A 239 22.27 19.43 -6.15
C PHE A 239 23.02 19.03 -4.87
N GLU A 240 23.07 19.95 -3.91
CA GLU A 240 23.61 19.67 -2.57
C GLU A 240 22.54 18.97 -1.71
N ILE A 241 22.84 17.77 -1.20
CA ILE A 241 21.93 16.96 -0.39
C ILE A 241 22.51 16.72 1.01
N LYS A 242 21.80 17.20 2.03
CA LYS A 242 22.17 17.14 3.47
C LYS A 242 21.16 16.35 4.29
N THR A 243 19.93 16.21 3.79
CA THR A 243 18.82 15.63 4.52
C THR A 243 17.99 14.67 3.67
N ASP A 244 17.28 13.78 4.35
CA ASP A 244 16.36 12.84 3.70
C ASP A 244 15.14 13.55 3.06
N ASP A 245 14.78 14.75 3.56
CA ASP A 245 13.72 15.57 2.93
C ASP A 245 14.22 16.18 1.61
N GLU A 246 15.45 16.69 1.55
CA GLU A 246 16.04 17.18 0.29
C GLU A 246 16.15 16.05 -0.74
N LEU A 247 16.66 14.88 -0.35
CA LEU A 247 16.70 13.72 -1.24
C LEU A 247 15.30 13.37 -1.79
N LYS A 248 14.27 13.43 -0.94
CA LYS A 248 12.89 13.19 -1.35
C LYS A 248 12.40 14.18 -2.42
N TYR A 249 12.73 15.48 -2.30
CA TYR A 249 12.37 16.47 -3.32
C TYR A 249 13.13 16.27 -4.64
N LEU A 250 14.40 15.87 -4.58
CA LEU A 250 15.17 15.53 -5.77
C LEU A 250 14.51 14.36 -6.51
N LEU A 251 14.12 13.31 -5.79
CA LEU A 251 13.45 12.13 -6.33
C LEU A 251 12.08 12.47 -6.94
N TYR A 252 11.27 13.30 -6.28
CA TYR A 252 10.02 13.84 -6.86
C TYR A 252 10.25 14.62 -8.14
N GLY A 253 11.40 15.27 -8.25
CA GLY A 253 11.84 15.97 -9.45
C GLY A 253 12.17 15.02 -10.60
N ILE A 254 12.91 13.94 -10.34
CA ILE A 254 13.26 12.94 -11.35
C ILE A 254 11.98 12.29 -11.92
N GLU A 255 10.99 12.04 -11.05
CA GLU A 255 9.68 11.49 -11.40
C GLU A 255 8.69 12.54 -11.97
N GLN A 256 9.15 13.77 -12.24
CA GLN A 256 8.37 14.85 -12.86
C GLN A 256 7.06 15.21 -12.12
N ARG A 257 7.05 15.15 -10.77
CA ARG A 257 5.84 15.38 -9.97
C ARG A 257 5.45 16.85 -9.78
N PHE A 258 6.33 17.79 -10.09
CA PHE A 258 6.05 19.22 -9.97
C PHE A 258 5.40 19.77 -11.23
N TYR A 259 4.32 20.52 -11.07
CA TYR A 259 3.66 21.18 -12.19
C TYR A 259 3.06 22.52 -11.77
N THR A 260 2.78 23.36 -12.76
CA THR A 260 2.08 24.63 -12.56
C THR A 260 0.75 24.55 -13.29
N THR A 261 -0.35 24.86 -12.60
CA THR A 261 -1.67 24.83 -13.21
C THR A 261 -1.81 25.94 -14.27
N PRO A 262 -2.36 25.66 -15.46
CA PRO A 262 -2.44 26.66 -16.52
C PRO A 262 -3.41 27.81 -16.19
N LEU A 263 -4.42 27.57 -15.35
CA LEU A 263 -5.43 28.58 -15.01
C LEU A 263 -5.08 29.39 -13.77
N SER A 264 -4.80 28.74 -12.63
CA SER A 264 -4.48 29.44 -11.38
C SER A 264 -3.01 29.84 -11.26
N GLN A 265 -2.14 29.32 -12.14
CA GLN A 265 -0.68 29.55 -12.08
C GLN A 265 -0.08 29.11 -10.73
N GLU A 266 -0.72 28.13 -10.08
CA GLU A 266 -0.28 27.58 -8.80
C GLU A 266 0.69 26.45 -9.04
N ARG A 267 1.84 26.50 -8.36
CA ARG A 267 2.77 25.37 -8.29
C ARG A 267 2.18 24.29 -7.39
N ARG A 268 2.17 23.06 -7.87
CA ARG A 268 1.63 21.89 -7.18
C ARG A 268 2.61 20.72 -7.26
N LEU A 269 2.49 19.84 -6.28
CA LEU A 269 3.16 18.55 -6.23
C LEU A 269 2.10 17.47 -6.45
N ALA A 270 2.31 16.62 -7.44
CA ALA A 270 1.45 15.48 -7.70
C ALA A 270 1.67 14.39 -6.63
N ASN A 271 0.59 13.87 -6.08
CA ASN A 271 0.65 12.72 -5.17
C ASN A 271 0.90 11.40 -5.92
N SER A 272 0.59 11.36 -7.21
CA SER A 272 0.78 10.24 -8.13
C SER A 272 0.93 10.76 -9.57
N VAL A 273 1.60 9.99 -10.42
CA VAL A 273 1.76 10.27 -11.86
C VAL A 273 1.30 9.04 -12.63
N GLN A 274 0.51 9.25 -13.68
CA GLN A 274 0.08 8.21 -14.60
C GLN A 274 0.30 8.70 -16.03
N SER A 275 0.81 7.83 -16.89
CA SER A 275 0.83 8.09 -18.33
C SER A 275 -0.59 8.07 -18.90
N MET A 276 -0.90 9.00 -19.79
CA MET A 276 -2.15 9.01 -20.55
C MET A 276 -1.88 8.52 -21.98
N ASP A 277 -2.83 7.79 -22.56
CA ASP A 277 -2.82 7.36 -23.97
C ASP A 277 -3.08 8.53 -24.95
#